data_AF-A0A924G0W3-F1
#
_entry.id   AF-A0A924G0W3-F1
#
_cell.length_a   1.000
_cell.length_b   1.000
_cell.length_c   1.000
_cell.angle_alpha   90.00
_cell.angle_beta   90.00
_cell.angle_gamma   90.00
#
_symmetry.space_group_name_H-M   'P 1'
#
loop_
_entity.id
_entity.type
_entity.pdbx_description
1 polymer ?
#
loop_
_entity_poly.entity_id
_entity_poly.type
_entity_poly.pdbx_seq_one_letter_code
_entity_poly.pdbx_strand_id
1 'polypeptide(L)' 'MKIIDIRKLSTTELTTESTKIREEIADLRRRMSSGEIQNVRLIRGKRKDLARMLTVLSEQLVKEAQ' A
#
# COMPACT_ATOMS: atom_id res chain seq x y z
N MET A 1 7.59 -3.25 -1.61
CA MET A 1 7.39 -3.71 -3.00
C MET A 1 8.27 -2.92 -3.97
N LYS A 2 8.82 -3.57 -4.99
CA LYS A 2 9.50 -2.86 -6.10
C LYS A 2 8.42 -2.34 -7.06
N ILE A 3 8.66 -1.17 -7.65
CA ILE A 3 7.71 -0.51 -8.57
C ILE A 3 7.39 -1.38 -9.79
N ILE A 4 8.36 -2.19 -10.24
CA ILE A 4 8.21 -3.08 -11.39
C ILE A 4 7.10 -4.11 -11.16
N ASP A 5 6.97 -4.64 -9.95
CA ASP A 5 5.96 -5.64 -9.63
C ASP A 5 4.57 -4.99 -9.49
N ILE A 6 4.51 -3.76 -8.98
CA ILE A 6 3.28 -2.98 -8.85
C ILE A 6 2.69 -2.64 -10.23
N ARG A 7 3.54 -2.33 -11.23
CA ARG A 7 3.08 -2.01 -12.59
C ARG A 7 2.58 -3.21 -13.39
N LYS A 8 2.86 -4.44 -12.95
CA LYS A 8 2.38 -5.67 -13.59
C LYS A 8 0.97 -6.07 -13.14
N LEU A 9 0.49 -5.51 -12.03
CA LEU A 9 -0.82 -5.79 -11.49
C LEU A 9 -1.92 -5.05 -12.26
N SER A 10 -3.09 -5.69 -12.37
CA SER A 10 -4.30 -5.07 -12.92
C SER A 10 -4.82 -3.93 -12.02
N THR A 11 -5.59 -2.99 -12.58
CA THR A 11 -6.26 -1.92 -11.83
C THR A 11 -7.12 -2.46 -10.68
N THR A 12 -7.80 -3.59 -10.89
CA THR A 12 -8.63 -4.29 -9.90
C THR A 12 -7.82 -4.96 -8.79
N GLU A 13 -6.68 -5.54 -9.15
CA GLU A 13 -5.75 -6.14 -8.20
C GLU A 13 -5.07 -5.06 -7.35
N LEU A 14 -4.71 -3.93 -7.95
CA LEU A 14 -4.13 -2.77 -7.26
C LEU A 14 -5.09 -2.19 -6.23
N THR A 15 -6.38 -2.07 -6.55
CA THR A 15 -7.40 -1.61 -5.59
C THR A 15 -7.51 -2.58 -4.43
N THR A 16 -7.62 -3.88 -4.72
CA THR A 16 -7.77 -4.93 -3.70
C THR A 16 -6.56 -4.97 -2.76
N GLU A 17 -5.34 -4.97 -3.31
CA GLU A 17 -4.10 -4.97 -2.54
C GLU A 17 -3.92 -3.66 -1.75
N SER A 18 -4.37 -2.51 -2.28
CA SER A 18 -4.30 -1.24 -1.56
C SER A 18 -5.17 -1.25 -0.29
N THR A 19 -6.34 -1.90 -0.37
CA THR A 19 -7.25 -2.07 0.78
C THR A 19 -6.63 -2.99 1.83
N LYS A 20 -6.07 -4.13 1.41
CA LYS A 20 -5.37 -5.06 2.32
C LYS A 20 -4.22 -4.39 3.06
N ILE A 21 -3.35 -3.66 2.34
CA ILE A 21 -2.23 -2.96 2.97
C ILE A 21 -2.71 -1.88 3.95
N ARG A 22 -3.86 -1.25 3.68
CA ARG A 22 -4.47 -0.26 4.58
C ARG A 22 -4.95 -0.91 5.89
N GLU A 23 -5.59 -2.07 5.79
CA GLU A 23 -6.01 -2.87 6.95
C GLU A 23 -4.81 -3.34 7.77
N GLU A 24 -3.77 -3.86 7.12
CA GLU A 24 -2.53 -4.26 7.79
C GLU A 24 -1.86 -3.09 8.54
N ILE A 25 -1.86 -1.88 7.94
CA ILE A 25 -1.34 -0.68 8.61
C ILE A 25 -2.19 -0.35 9.85
N ALA A 26 -3.51 -0.52 9.79
CA ALA A 26 -4.39 -0.29 10.92
C ALA A 26 -4.11 -1.30 12.04
N ASP A 27 -3.94 -2.58 11.71
CA ASP A 27 -3.56 -3.63 12.67
C ASP A 27 -2.19 -3.36 13.31
N LEU A 28 -1.18 -3.02 12.51
CA LEU A 28 0.15 -2.71 13.02
C LEU A 28 0.12 -1.48 13.93
N ARG A 29 -0.72 -0.48 13.64
CA ARG A 29 -0.91 0.67 14.53
C ARG A 29 -1.59 0.27 15.84
N ARG A 30 -2.62 -0.60 15.79
CA ARG A 30 -3.27 -1.13 17.00
C ARG A 30 -2.28 -1.87 17.89
N ARG A 31 -1.48 -2.78 17.32
CA ARG A 31 -0.45 -3.55 18.04
C ARG A 31 0.70 -2.68 18.57
N MET A 32 1.03 -1.60 17.86
CA MET A 32 1.99 -0.62 18.36
C MET A 32 1.42 0.18 19.53
N SER A 33 0.13 0.51 19.49
CA SER A 33 -0.55 1.20 20.59
C SER A 33 -0.71 0.32 21.83
N SER A 34 -0.85 -1.01 21.68
CA SER A 34 -0.86 -1.96 22.80
C SER A 34 0.54 -2.28 23.34
N GLY A 35 1.60 -1.82 22.67
CA GLY A 35 2.99 -2.04 23.09
C GLY A 35 3.57 -3.40 22.68
N GLU A 36 2.81 -4.25 21.98
CA GLU A 36 3.26 -5.56 21.49
C GLU A 36 4.31 -5.44 20.39
N ILE A 37 4.28 -4.35 19.62
CA ILE A 37 5.20 -4.12 18.50
C ILE A 37 5.90 -2.77 18.67
N GLN A 38 7.22 -2.79 18.79
CA GLN A 38 8.06 -1.57 18.86
C GLN A 38 8.63 -1.16 17.50
N ASN A 39 8.52 -2.03 16.48
CA ASN A 39 9.17 -1.79 15.19
C ASN A 39 8.37 -0.85 14.28
N VAL A 40 8.52 0.45 14.52
CA VAL A 40 7.91 1.54 13.72
C VAL A 40 8.36 1.53 12.25
N ARG A 41 9.52 0.94 11.95
CA ARG A 41 10.08 0.89 10.59
C ARG A 41 9.21 0.04 9.65
N LEU A 42 8.58 -1.01 10.16
CA LEU A 42 7.66 -1.86 9.38
C LEU A 42 6.45 -1.05 8.88
N ILE A 43 5.84 -0.26 9.77
CA ILE A 43 4.73 0.63 9.42
C ILE A 43 5.16 1.64 8.35
N ARG A 44 6.37 2.22 8.47
CA ARG A 44 6.90 3.15 7.47
C ARG A 44 7.12 2.49 6.11
N GLY A 45 7.61 1.24 6.09
CA GLY A 45 7.77 0.45 4.87
C GLY A 45 6.44 0.21 4.16
N LYS A 46 5.44 -0.28 4.90
CA LYS A 46 4.08 -0.53 4.39
C LYS A 46 3.40 0.74 3.87
N ARG A 47 3.56 1.89 4.56
CA ARG A 47 3.05 3.19 4.06
C ARG A 47 3.69 3.61 2.73
N LYS A 48 5.00 3.39 2.56
CA LYS A 48 5.69 3.68 1.29
C LYS A 48 5.19 2.78 0.17
N ASP A 49 4.92 1.51 0.46
CA ASP A 49 4.37 0.59 -0.51
C ASP A 49 2.94 0.98 -0.93
N LEU A 50 2.09 1.34 0.03
CA LEU A 50 0.75 1.89 -0.25
C LEU A 50 0.81 3.13 -1.15
N ALA A 51 1.71 4.07 -0.84
CA ALA A 51 1.86 5.29 -1.63
C ALA A 51 2.23 4.98 -3.08
N ARG A 52 3.19 4.06 -3.31
CA ARG A 52 3.59 3.64 -4.67
C ARG A 52 2.45 3.00 -5.45
N MET A 53 1.63 2.18 -4.80
CA MET A 53 0.47 1.55 -5.43
C MET A 53 -0.58 2.58 -5.86
N LEU A 54 -0.89 3.54 -4.99
CA LEU A 54 -1.82 4.62 -5.30
C LEU A 54 -1.29 5.51 -6.44
N THR A 55 0.02 5.77 -6.50
CA THR A 55 0.63 6.50 -7.62
C THR A 55 0.43 5.77 -8.95
N VAL A 56 0.72 4.47 -9.01
CA VAL A 56 0.53 3.68 -10.24
C VAL A 56 -0.94 3.61 -10.65
N LEU A 57 -1.85 3.49 -9.69
CA LEU A 57 -3.28 3.51 -9.94
C LEU A 57 -3.73 4.87 -10.53
N SER A 58 -3.26 5.98 -9.96
CA SER A 58 -3.51 7.31 -10.55
C SER A 58 -2.89 7.46 -11.95
N GLU A 59 -1.69 6.94 -12.19
CA GLU A 59 -1.08 6.93 -13.54
C GLU A 59 -1.94 6.17 -14.55
N GLN A 60 -2.57 5.05 -14.16
CA GLN A 60 -3.47 4.28 -15.02
C GLN A 60 -4.78 5.03 -15.30
N LEU A 61 -5.40 5.63 -14.28
CA LEU A 61 -6.61 6.43 -14.45
C LEU A 61 -6.39 7.65 -15.35
N VAL A 62 -5.25 8.32 -15.23
CA VAL A 62 -4.90 9.46 -16.11
C VAL A 62 -4.73 9.01 -17.56
N LYS A 63 -4.17 7.81 -17.80
CA LYS A 63 -4.05 7.23 -19.15
C LYS A 63 -5.39 6.82 -19.76
N GLU A 64 -6.33 6.34 -18.95
CA GLU A 64 -7.69 6.00 -19.42
C GLU A 64 -8.51 7.26 -19.76
N ALA A 65 -8.17 8.41 -19.16
CA ALA A 65 -8.85 9.68 -19.40
C ALA A 65 -8.27 10.50 -20.58
N GLN A 66 -7.12 10.10 -21.13
CA GLN A 66 -6.48 10.71 -22.31
C GLN A 66 -6.82 9.93 -23.58
#